data_AF-A0A504YSH5-F1
#
_entry.id   AF-A0A504YSH5-F1
#
_cell.length_a   1.000
_cell.length_b   1.000
_cell.length_c   1.000
_cell.angle_alpha   90.00
_cell.angle_beta   90.00
_cell.angle_gamma   90.00
#
_symmetry.space_group_name_H-M   'P 1'
#
loop_
_entity.id
_entity.type
_entity.pdbx_description
1 polymer ?
#
loop_
_entity_poly.entity_id
_entity_poly.type
_entity_poly.pdbx_seq_one_letter_code
_entity_poly.pdbx_strand_id
1 'polypeptide(L)'
;MNLNEELRGVELHIHLDGAVRADTLYNLALRRNLVGPSMSHEKFRKSLIPTKPYKLANFLEPFKLILLTLAGDKVSKLSNMCSIEIGDISMDK
;
A
#
# COMPACT_ATOMS: atom_id res chain seq x y z
N MET A 1 24.43 13.48 -8.74
CA MET A 1 24.65 13.19 -7.31
C MET A 1 25.31 11.83 -7.21
N ASN A 2 26.53 11.74 -6.70
CA ASN A 2 27.15 10.47 -6.33
C ASN A 2 26.85 10.25 -4.85
N LEU A 3 25.98 9.29 -4.55
CA LEU A 3 25.62 8.92 -3.19
C LEU A 3 26.42 7.65 -2.84
N ASN A 4 27.09 7.67 -1.69
CA ASN A 4 27.79 6.52 -1.09
C ASN A 4 26.78 5.37 -0.86
N GLU A 5 27.16 4.12 -1.19
CA GLU A 5 26.34 2.92 -1.00
C GLU A 5 26.01 2.59 0.47
N GLU A 6 26.76 3.15 1.43
CA GLU A 6 26.50 3.05 2.88
C GLU A 6 25.47 4.09 3.37
N LEU A 7 25.10 5.08 2.55
CA LEU A 7 24.11 6.07 2.95
C LEU A 7 22.72 5.43 2.97
N ARG A 8 22.15 5.30 4.17
CA ARG A 8 20.75 4.91 4.33
C ARG A 8 19.85 6.06 3.88
N GLY A 9 18.83 5.72 3.07
CA GLY A 9 17.83 6.68 2.63
C GLY A 9 16.96 7.14 3.80
N VAL A 10 16.67 8.45 3.86
CA VAL A 10 15.72 9.02 4.82
C VAL A 10 14.45 9.40 4.05
N GLU A 11 13.33 8.74 4.37
CA GLU A 11 12.02 9.06 3.83
C GLU A 11 11.27 9.97 4.82
N LEU A 12 11.14 11.25 4.47
CA LEU A 12 10.48 12.26 5.32
C LEU A 12 8.99 12.44 5.00
N HIS A 13 8.54 11.97 3.84
CA HIS A 13 7.17 12.18 3.37
C HIS A 13 6.63 10.90 2.75
N ILE A 14 5.92 10.11 3.56
CA ILE A 14 5.14 8.96 3.12
C ILE A 14 3.75 9.02 3.73
N HIS A 15 2.74 8.71 2.91
CA HIS A 15 1.36 8.60 3.34
C HIS A 15 1.07 7.15 3.72
N LEU A 16 0.77 6.88 4.99
CA LEU A 16 0.55 5.53 5.50
C LEU A 16 -0.62 4.82 4.77
N ASP A 17 -1.70 5.56 4.52
CA ASP A 17 -2.86 5.11 3.74
C ASP A 17 -2.55 4.91 2.24
N GLY A 18 -1.51 5.57 1.72
CA GLY A 18 -0.98 5.33 0.37
C GLY A 18 0.05 4.20 0.28
N ALA A 19 0.55 3.69 1.41
CA ALA A 19 1.64 2.71 1.48
C ALA A 19 1.17 1.27 1.75
N VAL A 20 -0.15 1.04 1.77
CA VAL A 20 -0.71 -0.28 2.10
C VAL A 20 -0.43 -1.29 0.99
N ARG A 21 -0.03 -2.51 1.35
CA ARG A 21 0.15 -3.61 0.39
C ARG A 21 -1.17 -3.91 -0.32
N ALA A 22 -1.15 -3.96 -1.65
CA ALA A 22 -2.31 -4.26 -2.50
C ALA A 22 -2.99 -5.58 -2.11
N ASP A 23 -2.21 -6.61 -1.78
CA ASP A 23 -2.69 -7.93 -1.36
C ASP A 23 -3.47 -7.86 -0.04
N THR A 24 -3.03 -7.00 0.89
CA THR A 24 -3.74 -6.77 2.15
C THR A 24 -5.07 -6.07 1.91
N LEU A 25 -5.05 -5.03 1.07
CA LEU A 25 -6.26 -4.33 0.62
C LEU A 25 -7.25 -5.25 -0.09
N TYR A 26 -6.79 -6.11 -1.01
CA TYR A 26 -7.65 -7.04 -1.74
C TYR A 26 -8.32 -8.06 -0.80
N ASN A 27 -7.55 -8.68 0.08
CA ASN A 27 -8.07 -9.64 1.06
C ASN A 27 -9.06 -9.00 2.04
N LEU A 28 -8.84 -7.73 2.39
CA LEU A 28 -9.74 -6.98 3.26
C LEU A 28 -11.01 -6.58 2.52
N ALA A 29 -10.89 -6.12 1.27
CA ALA A 29 -12.02 -5.78 0.42
C ALA A 29 -12.92 -7.00 0.16
N LEU A 30 -12.35 -8.20 -0.05
CA LEU A 30 -13.11 -9.45 -0.15
C LEU A 30 -13.83 -9.79 1.16
N ARG A 31 -13.13 -9.77 2.31
CA ARG A 31 -13.72 -10.04 3.63
C ARG A 31 -14.88 -9.11 3.97
N ARG A 32 -14.83 -7.87 3.47
CA ARG A 32 -15.85 -6.84 3.68
C ARG A 32 -16.88 -6.73 2.56
N ASN A 33 -16.86 -7.64 1.58
CA ASN A 33 -17.76 -7.64 0.41
C ASN A 33 -17.76 -6.31 -0.38
N LEU A 34 -16.62 -5.62 -0.45
CA LEU A 34 -16.47 -4.36 -1.19
C LEU A 34 -16.11 -4.56 -2.67
N VAL A 35 -15.63 -5.75 -3.03
CA VAL A 35 -15.33 -6.13 -4.41
C VAL A 35 -16.03 -7.44 -4.75
N GLY A 36 -16.52 -7.54 -5.98
CA GLY A 36 -17.26 -8.72 -6.44
C GLY A 36 -16.36 -9.92 -6.76
N PRO A 37 -16.95 -11.14 -6.88
CA PRO A 37 -16.22 -12.38 -7.14
C PRO A 37 -15.53 -12.42 -8.52
N SER A 38 -15.92 -11.55 -9.46
CA SER A 38 -15.28 -11.41 -10.77
C SER A 38 -14.00 -10.56 -10.74
N MET A 39 -13.70 -9.91 -9.61
CA MET A 39 -12.50 -9.12 -9.45
C MET A 39 -11.32 -10.03 -9.09
N SER A 40 -10.37 -10.19 -10.03
CA SER A 40 -9.12 -10.87 -9.74
C SER A 40 -8.15 -9.98 -8.98
N HIS A 41 -7.24 -10.59 -8.23
CA HIS A 41 -6.17 -9.89 -7.52
C HIS A 41 -5.34 -8.97 -8.43
N GLU A 42 -5.00 -9.44 -9.63
CA GLU A 42 -4.24 -8.65 -10.61
C GLU A 42 -5.01 -7.42 -11.10
N LYS A 43 -6.30 -7.57 -11.41
CA LYS A 43 -7.17 -6.45 -11.83
C LYS A 43 -7.31 -5.44 -10.70
N PHE A 44 -7.47 -5.92 -9.47
CA PHE A 44 -7.52 -5.07 -8.29
C PHE A 44 -6.23 -4.28 -8.12
N ARG A 45 -5.07 -4.93 -8.16
CA ARG A 45 -3.76 -4.26 -8.07
C ARG A 45 -3.59 -3.20 -9.16
N LYS A 46 -3.94 -3.52 -10.41
CA LYS A 46 -3.88 -2.58 -11.54
C LYS A 46 -4.83 -1.38 -11.36
N SER A 47 -5.92 -1.52 -10.61
CA SER A 47 -6.84 -0.41 -10.32
C SER A 47 -6.30 0.60 -9.30
N LEU A 48 -5.31 0.19 -8.48
CA LEU A 48 -4.71 1.05 -7.45
C LEU A 48 -3.49 1.82 -7.96
N ILE A 49 -2.83 1.33 -9.00
CA ILE A 49 -1.52 1.82 -9.46
C ILE A 49 -1.68 2.68 -10.72
N PRO A 50 -1.04 3.86 -10.77
CA PRO A 50 -0.94 4.63 -12.00
C PRO A 50 -0.26 3.82 -13.10
N THR A 51 -0.94 3.58 -14.23
CA THR A 51 -0.35 2.90 -15.40
C THR A 51 0.12 3.86 -16.48
N LYS A 52 -0.31 5.13 -16.41
CA LYS A 52 0.07 6.22 -17.31
C LYS A 52 0.05 7.54 -16.54
N PRO A 53 0.77 8.58 -16.99
CA PRO A 53 0.67 9.91 -16.40
C PRO A 53 -0.78 10.43 -16.45
N TYR A 54 -1.24 11.03 -15.36
CA TYR A 54 -2.56 11.64 -15.28
C TYR A 54 -2.59 12.77 -14.24
N LYS A 55 -3.69 13.52 -14.19
CA LYS A 55 -3.90 14.63 -13.24
C LYS A 55 -3.95 14.13 -11.80
N LEU A 56 -3.54 14.97 -10.84
CA LEU A 56 -3.61 14.66 -9.41
C LEU A 56 -5.00 14.20 -8.96
N ALA A 57 -6.08 14.78 -9.50
CA ALA A 57 -7.43 14.33 -9.20
C ALA A 57 -7.64 12.84 -9.52
N ASN A 58 -7.12 12.38 -10.67
CA ASN A 58 -7.20 10.98 -11.08
C ASN A 58 -6.31 10.08 -10.20
N PHE A 59 -5.21 10.61 -9.66
CA PHE A 59 -4.36 9.90 -8.70
C PHE A 59 -5.09 9.55 -7.41
N LEU A 60 -5.95 10.46 -6.96
CA LEU A 60 -6.67 10.32 -5.70
C LEU A 60 -7.95 9.48 -5.83
N GLU A 61 -8.39 9.13 -7.03
CA GLU A 61 -9.60 8.32 -7.22
C GLU A 61 -9.56 6.95 -6.51
N PRO A 62 -8.48 6.16 -6.59
CA PRO A 62 -8.38 4.89 -5.85
C PRO A 62 -8.45 5.04 -4.33
N PHE A 63 -8.14 6.21 -3.78
CA PHE A 63 -8.22 6.44 -2.33
C PHE A 63 -9.65 6.31 -1.80
N LYS A 64 -10.68 6.50 -2.64
CA LYS A 64 -12.06 6.21 -2.25
C LYS A 64 -12.22 4.75 -1.82
N LEU A 65 -11.68 3.82 -2.61
CA LEU A 65 -11.73 2.39 -2.29
C LEU A 65 -10.79 2.04 -1.14
N ILE A 66 -9.57 2.60 -1.12
CA ILE A 66 -8.58 2.34 -0.07
C ILE A 66 -9.14 2.75 1.29
N LEU A 67 -9.62 3.99 1.41
CA LEU A 67 -10.17 4.51 2.67
C LEU A 67 -11.42 3.76 3.09
N LEU A 68 -12.34 3.42 2.17
CA LEU A 68 -13.51 2.58 2.50
C LEU A 68 -13.11 1.19 3.01
N THR A 69 -12.06 0.62 2.44
CA THR A 69 -11.57 -0.71 2.83
C THR A 69 -10.91 -0.70 4.20
N LEU A 70 -10.19 0.37 4.54
CA LEU A 70 -9.50 0.55 5.82
C LEU A 70 -10.43 1.08 6.94
N ALA A 71 -11.40 1.94 6.62
CA ALA A 71 -12.22 2.63 7.60
C ALA A 71 -13.08 1.66 8.42
N GLY A 72 -13.01 1.76 9.74
CA GLY A 72 -13.84 0.98 10.67
C GLY A 72 -13.36 -0.45 10.92
N ASP A 73 -12.28 -0.91 10.29
CA ASP A 73 -11.65 -2.16 10.70
C ASP A 73 -10.72 -1.91 11.90
N LYS A 74 -11.24 -2.18 13.09
CA LYS A 74 -10.48 -2.11 14.35
C LYS A 74 -9.52 -3.31 14.51
N VAL A 75 -9.69 -4.38 13.72
CA VAL A 75 -9.09 -5.71 13.93
C VAL A 75 -8.14 -6.12 12.79
N SER A 76 -8.21 -5.54 11.58
CA SER A 76 -7.07 -5.47 10.67
C SER A 76 -6.04 -4.54 11.27
N LYS A 77 -5.41 -5.02 12.34
CA LYS A 77 -4.17 -4.59 12.96
C LYS A 77 -3.52 -3.47 12.14
N LEU A 78 -3.80 -2.22 12.50
CA LEU A 78 -2.94 -1.09 12.15
C LEU A 78 -1.48 -1.45 12.46
N SER A 79 -1.25 -2.31 13.46
CA SER A 79 0.04 -2.93 13.75
C SER A 79 0.63 -3.75 12.59
N ASN A 80 -0.14 -4.51 11.81
CA ASN A 80 0.35 -5.26 10.65
C ASN A 80 0.63 -4.38 9.42
N MET A 81 0.00 -3.20 9.34
CA MET A 81 0.35 -2.15 8.38
C MET A 81 1.60 -1.39 8.81
N CYS A 82 1.77 -1.13 10.11
CA CYS A 82 2.94 -0.49 10.71
C CYS A 82 4.16 -1.41 10.81
N SER A 83 3.99 -2.73 10.78
CA SER A 83 5.10 -3.68 10.65
C SER A 83 5.67 -3.60 9.23
N ILE A 84 6.51 -2.59 9.00
CA ILE A 84 7.56 -2.68 8.00
C ILE A 84 8.57 -3.66 8.58
N GLU A 85 8.66 -4.87 8.04
CA GLU A 85 9.82 -5.70 8.30
C GLU A 85 11.01 -4.98 7.65
N ILE A 86 11.81 -4.33 8.49
CA ILE A 86 13.15 -3.89 8.11
C ILE A 86 13.91 -5.18 7.87
N GLY A 87 13.97 -5.59 6.60
CA GLY A 87 14.68 -6.79 6.18
C GLY A 87 16.08 -6.83 6.78
N ASP A 88 16.46 -8.03 7.20
CA ASP A 88 17.68 -8.35 7.91
C ASP A 88 18.91 -7.68 7.29
N ILE A 89 19.40 -6.62 7.93
CA ILE A 89 20.78 -6.18 7.71
C ILE A 89 21.62 -7.11 8.57
N SER A 90 21.99 -8.25 7.99
CA SER A 90 23.07 -9.11 8.48
C SER A 90 24.32 -8.25 8.62
N MET A 91 24.68 -7.91 9.86
CA MET A 91 26.01 -7.42 10.20
C MET A 91 26.87 -8.66 10.43
N ASP A 92 27.46 -9.17 9.35
CA ASP A 92 28.63 -10.02 9.46
C ASP A 92 29.77 -9.15 10.01
N LYS A 93 30.30 -9.58 11.15
CA LYS A 93 31.40 -8.95 11.89
C LYS A 93 32.75 -9.20 11.22
#